data_AF-A0A946MGF6-F1
#
_entry.id   AF-A0A946MGF6-F1
#
_cell.length_a   1.000
_cell.length_b   1.000
_cell.length_c   1.000
_cell.angle_alpha   90.00
_cell.angle_beta   90.00
_cell.angle_gamma   90.00
#
_symmetry.space_group_name_H-M   'P 1'
#
loop_
_entity.id
_entity.type
_entity.pdbx_description
1 polymer ?
#
loop_
_entity_poly.entity_id
_entity_poly.type
_entity_poly.pdbx_seq_one_letter_code
_entity_poly.pdbx_strand_id
1 'polypeptide(L)'
;MKEELYRSICVACDHILLAADSTIERVSIPWLHVVREHPVFLKNYKEIAVNKSGAKVTLQRWLRLFRNKVWWLYQLGKSIRSDGMLWYGPQDFVMQTDILLVSHLINVSHVNLADDFYFDNLPNELVKQGHKVVIVLMNHTGQSGAELATKWFDGAVPRVILSGTIGIKGEITLHNQLKKEAARLRQLARREPLGLARRVLTRASEEALSGGAHTTLRMSRQIDALLTKLQPKVIVGTHEGHAWERVVFAAARSAHPSVLCISYQHAAVFRLQHAIRRCLAPKYNP
;
A
#
# COMPACT_ATOMS: atom_id res chain seq x y z
N MET A 1 17.01 18.35 -6.39
CA MET A 1 17.68 17.81 -5.19
C MET A 1 19.01 17.27 -5.66
N LYS A 2 20.13 17.52 -4.96
CA LYS A 2 21.41 16.92 -5.35
C LYS A 2 21.35 15.40 -5.18
N GLU A 3 22.04 14.65 -6.04
CA GLU A 3 22.02 13.17 -6.03
C GLU A 3 22.49 12.59 -4.69
N GLU A 4 23.55 13.13 -4.11
CA GLU A 4 24.06 12.72 -2.80
C GLU A 4 22.99 12.82 -1.70
N LEU A 5 22.22 13.92 -1.70
CA LEU A 5 21.15 14.11 -0.73
C LEU A 5 19.99 13.12 -0.96
N TYR A 6 19.67 12.83 -2.23
CA TYR A 6 18.70 11.79 -2.57
C TYR A 6 19.14 10.43 -2.02
N ARG A 7 20.40 10.04 -2.24
CA ARG A 7 20.97 8.78 -1.73
C ARG A 7 20.96 8.73 -0.19
N SER A 8 21.32 9.82 0.47
CA SER A 8 21.28 9.91 1.94
C SER A 8 19.87 9.79 2.51
N ILE A 9 18.85 10.32 1.82
CA ILE A 9 17.44 10.12 2.20
C ILE A 9 17.05 8.66 2.03
N CYS A 10 17.43 8.03 0.91
CA CYS A 10 17.17 6.61 0.66
C CYS A 10 17.76 5.73 1.78
N VAL A 11 19.05 5.93 2.11
CA VAL A 11 19.72 5.20 3.21
C VAL A 11 19.03 5.43 4.55
N ALA A 12 18.63 6.67 4.87
CA ALA A 12 17.94 6.96 6.12
C ALA A 12 16.55 6.30 6.20
N CYS A 13 15.79 6.27 5.09
CA CYS A 13 14.52 5.55 5.02
C CYS A 13 14.72 4.03 5.12
N ASP A 14 15.76 3.49 4.50
CA ASP A 14 16.08 2.06 4.52
C ASP A 14 16.44 1.61 5.93
N HIS A 15 17.26 2.38 6.66
CA HIS A 15 17.59 2.09 8.05
C HIS A 15 16.31 1.90 8.90
N ILE A 16 15.34 2.81 8.75
CA ILE A 16 14.08 2.76 9.50
C ILE A 16 13.27 1.50 9.14
N LEU A 17 13.22 1.15 7.86
CA LEU A 17 12.46 -0.01 7.36
C LEU A 17 13.13 -1.36 7.67
N LEU A 18 14.47 -1.40 7.70
CA LEU A 18 15.28 -2.60 7.93
C LEU A 18 15.60 -2.85 9.41
N ALA A 19 15.24 -1.92 10.30
CA ALA A 19 15.41 -2.10 11.73
C ALA A 19 14.71 -3.39 12.21
N ALA A 20 15.32 -4.11 13.16
CA ALA A 20 14.82 -5.39 13.64
C ALA A 20 13.41 -5.30 14.27
N ASP A 21 13.04 -4.13 14.79
CA ASP A 21 11.72 -3.83 15.35
C ASP A 21 10.69 -3.35 14.32
N SER A 22 11.03 -3.38 13.02
CA SER A 22 10.17 -2.89 11.94
C SER A 22 8.90 -3.72 11.82
N THR A 23 7.77 -3.04 12.00
CA THR A 23 6.43 -3.63 11.99
C THR A 23 5.75 -3.48 10.62
N ILE A 24 4.66 -4.23 10.39
CA ILE A 24 3.85 -4.04 9.18
C ILE A 24 3.25 -2.63 9.10
N GLU A 25 2.93 -2.02 10.25
CA GLU A 25 2.51 -0.63 10.33
C GLU A 25 3.60 0.32 9.82
N ARG A 26 4.87 0.07 10.15
CA ARG A 26 6.00 0.87 9.64
C ARG A 26 6.19 0.69 8.14
N VAL A 27 6.12 -0.56 7.67
CA VAL A 27 6.20 -0.87 6.23
C VAL A 27 5.02 -0.29 5.46
N SER A 28 3.86 -0.11 6.09
CA SER A 28 2.68 0.49 5.45
C SER A 28 2.82 1.99 5.14
N ILE A 29 3.86 2.67 5.64
CA ILE A 29 4.07 4.11 5.47
C ILE A 29 4.66 4.38 4.07
N PRO A 30 3.89 4.88 3.09
CA PRO A 30 4.38 5.00 1.72
C PRO A 30 5.55 5.98 1.58
N TRP A 31 5.60 6.99 2.44
CA TRP A 31 6.68 7.97 2.44
C TRP A 31 8.07 7.38 2.78
N LEU A 32 8.16 6.20 3.39
CA LEU A 32 9.45 5.51 3.60
C LEU A 32 9.92 4.73 2.35
N HIS A 33 9.06 4.55 1.36
CA HIS A 33 9.37 3.83 0.12
C HIS A 33 9.72 4.84 -0.97
N VAL A 34 10.97 5.30 -0.96
CA VAL A 34 11.50 6.22 -1.97
C VAL A 34 11.59 5.50 -3.31
N VAL A 35 10.60 5.72 -4.20
CA VAL A 35 10.49 4.98 -5.46
C VAL A 35 11.63 5.32 -6.43
N ARG A 36 11.77 6.59 -6.84
CA ARG A 36 12.73 7.04 -7.87
C ARG A 36 13.05 8.54 -7.79
N GLU A 37 14.08 9.02 -8.50
CA GLU A 37 14.52 10.43 -8.50
C GLU A 37 13.62 11.42 -9.27
N HIS A 38 12.34 11.12 -9.49
CA HIS A 38 11.50 11.99 -10.31
C HIS A 38 10.92 13.17 -9.49
N PRO A 39 10.86 14.42 -10.04
CA PRO A 39 10.48 15.62 -9.29
C PRO A 39 9.18 15.52 -8.52
N VAL A 40 8.19 14.81 -9.07
CA VAL A 40 6.89 14.56 -8.41
C VAL A 40 7.06 13.82 -7.08
N PHE A 41 7.91 12.80 -7.00
CA PHE A 41 8.18 12.08 -5.76
C PHE A 41 9.08 12.88 -4.83
N LEU A 42 10.08 13.59 -5.38
CA LEU A 42 11.04 14.35 -4.59
C LEU A 42 10.44 15.56 -3.87
N LYS A 43 9.29 16.08 -4.33
CA LYS A 43 8.52 17.13 -3.62
C LYS A 43 8.25 16.73 -2.16
N ASN A 44 8.00 15.45 -1.89
CA ASN A 44 7.66 14.94 -0.55
C ASN A 44 8.84 14.97 0.43
N TYR A 45 10.07 15.12 -0.05
CA TYR A 45 11.28 15.09 0.76
C TYR A 45 11.96 16.46 0.86
N LYS A 46 11.44 17.49 0.17
CA LYS A 46 12.05 18.84 0.16
C LYS A 46 12.16 19.45 1.57
N GLU A 47 11.19 19.20 2.44
CA GLU A 47 11.17 19.75 3.80
C GLU A 47 12.28 19.18 4.68
N ILE A 48 12.61 17.89 4.56
CA ILE A 48 13.68 17.26 5.34
C ILE A 48 15.08 17.50 4.75
N ALA A 49 15.13 17.82 3.45
CA ALA A 49 16.34 18.07 2.68
C ALA A 49 16.99 19.40 3.06
N VAL A 50 16.20 20.39 3.49
CA VAL A 50 16.71 21.70 3.87
C VAL A 50 16.65 21.85 5.38
N ASN A 51 17.80 22.09 6.04
CA ASN A 51 17.85 22.38 7.47
C ASN A 51 17.34 23.80 7.73
N LYS A 52 16.02 23.98 7.64
CA LYS A 52 15.34 25.26 7.92
C LYS A 52 14.65 25.15 9.26
N SER A 53 15.10 25.96 10.22
CA SER A 53 14.34 26.29 11.43
C SER A 53 13.57 27.58 11.16
N GLY A 54 12.32 27.67 11.64
CA GLY A 54 11.51 28.88 11.52
C GLY A 54 10.01 28.63 11.54
N ALA A 55 9.22 29.69 11.76
CA ALA A 55 7.77 29.65 11.89
C ALA A 55 7.08 28.96 10.68
N LYS A 56 7.60 29.16 9.47
CA LYS A 56 7.07 28.54 8.24
C LYS A 56 7.12 27.01 8.26
N VAL A 57 8.21 26.42 8.76
CA VAL A 57 8.38 24.96 8.84
C VAL A 57 7.45 24.39 9.91
N THR A 58 7.32 25.08 11.06
CA THR A 58 6.37 24.73 12.11
C THR A 58 4.93 24.78 11.61
N LEU A 59 4.56 25.82 10.85
CA LEU A 59 3.24 25.95 10.25
C LEU A 59 2.94 24.82 9.25
N GLN A 60 3.87 24.51 8.35
CA GLN A 60 3.71 23.41 7.38
C GLN A 60 3.53 22.06 8.08
N ARG A 61 4.29 21.83 9.15
CA ARG A 61 4.13 20.65 10.01
C ARG A 61 2.73 20.58 10.62
N TRP A 62 2.27 21.69 11.20
CA TRP A 62 0.94 21.76 11.79
C TRP A 62 -0.17 21.52 10.76
N LEU A 63 -0.09 22.16 9.59
CA LEU A 63 -1.04 21.96 8.48
C LEU A 63 -1.11 20.49 8.04
N ARG A 64 0.02 19.78 8.00
CA ARG A 64 0.06 18.36 7.67
C ARG A 64 -0.62 17.50 8.74
N LEU A 65 -0.34 17.76 10.02
CA LEU A 65 -1.00 17.06 11.12
C LEU A 65 -2.51 17.31 11.10
N PHE A 66 -2.92 18.56 10.85
CA PHE A 66 -4.32 18.93 10.68
C PHE A 66 -4.96 18.18 9.50
N ARG A 67 -4.31 18.18 8.33
CA ARG A 67 -4.76 17.43 7.15
C ARG A 67 -4.93 15.95 7.43
N ASN A 68 -3.98 15.32 8.13
CA ASN A 68 -4.06 13.91 8.51
C ASN A 68 -5.27 13.66 9.44
N LYS A 69 -5.53 14.57 10.38
CA LYS A 69 -6.71 14.50 11.27
C LYS A 69 -8.02 14.67 10.50
N VAL A 70 -8.10 15.66 9.60
CA VAL A 70 -9.29 15.89 8.76
C VAL A 70 -9.57 14.68 7.87
N TRP A 71 -8.53 14.13 7.23
CA TRP A 71 -8.67 12.92 6.43
C TRP A 71 -9.18 11.73 7.25
N TRP A 72 -8.67 11.54 8.47
CA TRP A 72 -9.14 10.50 9.37
C TRP A 72 -10.63 10.67 9.74
N LEU A 73 -11.07 11.89 10.06
CA LEU A 73 -12.48 12.17 10.34
C LEU A 73 -13.36 11.92 9.11
N TYR A 74 -12.91 12.32 7.92
CA TYR A 74 -13.59 12.02 6.67
C TYR A 74 -13.72 10.51 6.45
N GLN A 75 -12.65 9.74 6.71
CA GLN A 75 -12.65 8.30 6.57
C GLN A 75 -13.65 7.63 7.53
N LEU A 76 -13.75 8.09 8.78
CA LEU A 76 -14.76 7.63 9.73
C LEU A 76 -16.19 7.92 9.23
N GLY A 77 -16.43 9.14 8.72
CA GLY A 77 -17.71 9.51 8.12
C GLY A 77 -18.09 8.63 6.93
N LYS A 78 -17.12 8.29 6.08
CA LYS A 78 -17.31 7.36 4.95
C LYS A 78 -17.63 5.94 5.45
N SER A 79 -16.94 5.48 6.50
CA SER A 79 -17.14 4.15 7.10
C SER A 79 -18.54 3.98 7.71
N ILE A 80 -19.11 5.03 8.33
CA ILE A 80 -20.48 5.02 8.86
C ILE A 80 -21.52 4.77 7.77
N ARG A 81 -21.29 5.28 6.56
CA ARG A 81 -22.20 5.11 5.41
C ARG A 81 -21.94 3.84 4.60
N SER A 82 -20.85 3.14 4.88
CA SER A 82 -20.52 1.89 4.19
C SER A 82 -21.20 0.71 4.86
N ASP A 83 -21.46 -0.34 4.07
CA ASP A 83 -21.93 -1.65 4.56
C ASP A 83 -20.88 -2.42 5.37
N GLY A 84 -19.66 -1.87 5.51
CA GLY A 84 -18.57 -2.47 6.27
C GLY A 84 -17.90 -3.65 5.58
N MET A 85 -18.29 -3.95 4.33
CA MET A 85 -17.73 -5.04 3.55
C MET A 85 -16.25 -4.80 3.25
N LEU A 86 -15.46 -5.87 3.29
CA LEU A 86 -14.03 -5.81 2.99
C LEU A 86 -13.78 -5.72 1.48
N TRP A 87 -14.66 -6.26 0.66
CA TRP A 87 -14.57 -6.22 -0.79
C TRP A 87 -15.94 -6.44 -1.43
N TYR A 88 -16.02 -6.18 -2.74
CA TYR A 88 -17.20 -6.36 -3.58
C TYR A 88 -16.86 -7.25 -4.77
N GLY A 89 -17.75 -8.18 -5.12
CA GLY A 89 -17.55 -9.14 -6.19
C GLY A 89 -18.51 -10.32 -6.05
N PRO A 90 -18.34 -11.38 -6.85
CA PRO A 90 -19.15 -12.59 -6.77
C PRO A 90 -19.13 -13.17 -5.35
N GLN A 91 -20.30 -13.54 -4.81
CA GLN A 91 -20.39 -14.04 -3.42
C GLN A 91 -19.80 -15.46 -3.27
N ASP A 92 -19.95 -16.27 -4.32
CA ASP A 92 -19.51 -17.66 -4.39
C ASP A 92 -18.08 -17.75 -4.93
N PHE A 93 -17.09 -17.44 -4.09
CA PHE A 93 -15.72 -17.81 -4.39
C PHE A 93 -15.55 -19.32 -4.24
N VAL A 94 -15.10 -19.98 -5.30
CA VAL A 94 -14.63 -21.37 -5.23
C VAL A 94 -13.49 -21.44 -4.21
N MET A 95 -13.64 -22.31 -3.20
CA MET A 95 -12.81 -22.45 -1.99
C MET A 95 -11.32 -22.80 -2.23
N GLN A 96 -10.82 -22.73 -3.46
CA GLN A 96 -9.42 -22.99 -3.77
C GLN A 96 -9.05 -22.30 -5.09
N THR A 97 -8.29 -21.21 -4.99
CA THR A 97 -7.72 -20.49 -6.13
C THR A 97 -6.32 -21.02 -6.42
N ASP A 98 -5.90 -21.15 -7.67
CA ASP A 98 -4.51 -21.46 -7.99
C ASP A 98 -3.67 -20.18 -8.01
N ILE A 99 -4.19 -19.14 -8.68
CA ILE A 99 -3.48 -17.89 -8.94
C ILE A 99 -4.35 -16.68 -8.55
N LEU A 100 -3.82 -15.84 -7.65
CA LEU A 100 -4.41 -14.55 -7.31
C LEU A 100 -3.62 -13.42 -7.98
N LEU A 101 -4.26 -12.68 -8.88
CA LEU A 101 -3.67 -11.50 -9.51
C LEU A 101 -4.08 -10.24 -8.74
N VAL A 102 -3.12 -9.42 -8.32
CA VAL A 102 -3.37 -8.14 -7.65
C VAL A 102 -3.11 -7.01 -8.64
N SER A 103 -4.19 -6.37 -9.09
CA SER A 103 -4.20 -5.30 -10.09
C SER A 103 -4.87 -4.04 -9.54
N HIS A 104 -4.99 -3.00 -10.38
CA HIS A 104 -5.55 -1.71 -10.01
C HIS A 104 -6.72 -1.33 -10.91
N LEU A 105 -7.76 -0.78 -10.30
CA LEU A 105 -8.84 -0.13 -11.01
C LEU A 105 -8.62 1.39 -10.98
N ILE A 106 -7.99 1.90 -12.03
CA ILE A 106 -7.60 3.31 -12.15
C ILE A 106 -8.73 4.16 -12.75
N ASN A 107 -9.47 3.60 -13.71
CA ASN A 107 -10.57 4.28 -14.39
C ASN A 107 -11.83 3.42 -14.37
N VAL A 108 -12.98 4.07 -14.25
CA VAL A 108 -14.31 3.45 -14.32
C VAL A 108 -14.56 2.81 -15.69
N SER A 109 -13.95 3.35 -16.75
CA SER A 109 -14.02 2.76 -18.08
C SER A 109 -13.44 1.35 -18.17
N HIS A 110 -12.52 0.97 -17.26
CA HIS A 110 -11.92 -0.37 -17.24
C HIS A 110 -12.87 -1.45 -16.72
N VAL A 111 -13.97 -1.09 -16.08
CA VAL A 111 -14.91 -2.04 -15.48
C VAL A 111 -15.66 -2.87 -16.53
N ASN A 112 -15.75 -2.36 -17.77
CA ASN A 112 -16.42 -3.05 -18.88
C ASN A 112 -15.43 -3.75 -19.82
N LEU A 113 -14.14 -3.79 -19.49
CA LEU A 113 -13.13 -4.42 -20.34
C LEU A 113 -12.92 -5.88 -19.94
N ALA A 114 -12.86 -6.76 -20.94
CA ALA A 114 -12.56 -8.18 -20.74
C ALA A 114 -11.12 -8.41 -20.26
N ASP A 115 -10.20 -7.55 -20.66
CA ASP A 115 -8.79 -7.62 -20.31
C ASP A 115 -8.49 -6.80 -19.04
N ASP A 116 -7.41 -7.16 -18.34
CA ASP A 116 -6.94 -6.40 -17.20
C ASP A 116 -5.99 -5.27 -17.65
N PHE A 117 -6.02 -4.12 -16.97
CA PHE A 117 -5.17 -2.99 -17.38
C PHE A 117 -3.67 -3.28 -17.24
N TYR A 118 -3.27 -4.12 -16.28
CA TYR A 118 -1.88 -4.46 -16.00
C TYR A 118 -1.50 -5.82 -16.59
N PHE A 119 -2.41 -6.78 -16.55
CA PHE A 119 -2.16 -8.17 -16.97
C PHE A 119 -2.73 -8.51 -18.36
N ASP A 120 -3.44 -7.60 -19.01
CA ASP A 120 -4.07 -7.81 -20.31
C ASP A 120 -4.92 -9.11 -20.31
N ASN A 121 -4.85 -9.91 -21.38
CA ASN A 121 -5.55 -11.18 -21.54
C ASN A 121 -4.91 -12.38 -20.78
N LEU A 122 -3.79 -12.20 -20.08
CA LEU A 122 -3.13 -13.25 -19.28
C LEU A 122 -4.09 -14.02 -18.35
N PRO A 123 -5.02 -13.37 -17.60
CA PRO A 123 -5.93 -14.08 -16.72
C PRO A 123 -6.80 -15.11 -17.48
N ASN A 124 -7.26 -14.76 -18.67
CA ASN A 124 -8.09 -15.65 -19.50
C ASN A 124 -7.26 -16.80 -20.09
N GLU A 125 -6.00 -16.55 -20.46
CA GLU A 125 -5.08 -17.59 -20.94
C GLU A 125 -4.80 -18.64 -19.86
N LEU A 126 -4.59 -18.20 -18.62
CA LEU A 126 -4.41 -19.09 -17.48
C LEU A 126 -5.67 -19.94 -17.19
N VAL A 127 -6.86 -19.35 -17.30
CA VAL A 127 -8.12 -20.11 -17.18
C VAL A 127 -8.27 -21.13 -18.31
N LYS A 128 -7.91 -20.78 -19.56
CA LYS A 128 -7.91 -21.72 -20.70
C LYS A 128 -6.95 -22.90 -20.48
N GLN A 129 -5.87 -22.69 -19.74
CA GLN A 129 -4.92 -23.74 -19.32
C GLN A 129 -5.41 -24.57 -18.12
N GLY A 130 -6.61 -24.28 -17.59
CA GLY A 130 -7.22 -25.03 -16.49
C GLY A 130 -6.90 -24.50 -15.10
N HIS A 131 -6.27 -23.33 -14.97
CA HIS A 131 -6.01 -22.71 -13.66
C HIS A 131 -7.22 -21.96 -13.13
N LYS A 132 -7.47 -22.05 -11.82
CA LYS A 132 -8.45 -21.20 -11.14
C LYS A 132 -7.82 -19.85 -10.81
N VAL A 133 -8.26 -18.81 -11.49
CA VAL A 133 -7.69 -17.45 -11.38
C VAL A 133 -8.70 -16.49 -10.78
N VAL A 134 -8.25 -15.62 -9.88
CA VAL A 134 -9.04 -14.51 -9.34
C VAL A 134 -8.24 -13.22 -9.48
N ILE A 135 -8.91 -12.13 -9.89
CA ILE A 135 -8.31 -10.79 -9.94
C ILE A 135 -8.83 -9.97 -8.77
N VAL A 136 -7.92 -9.41 -7.98
CA VAL A 136 -8.21 -8.42 -6.95
C VAL A 136 -7.80 -7.04 -7.43
N LEU A 137 -8.74 -6.10 -7.38
CA LEU A 137 -8.63 -4.75 -7.89
C LEU A 137 -8.55 -3.75 -6.73
N MET A 138 -7.42 -3.06 -6.64
CA MET A 138 -7.28 -1.88 -5.80
C MET A 138 -8.05 -0.71 -6.43
N ASN A 139 -9.11 -0.25 -5.77
CA ASN A 139 -9.97 0.80 -6.31
C ASN A 139 -9.36 2.20 -6.12
N HIS A 140 -8.89 2.81 -7.22
CA HIS A 140 -8.37 4.18 -7.27
C HIS A 140 -9.35 5.17 -7.93
N THR A 141 -10.52 4.72 -8.37
CA THR A 141 -11.50 5.53 -9.13
C THR A 141 -12.24 6.57 -8.29
N GLY A 142 -12.27 6.40 -6.97
CA GLY A 142 -13.08 7.21 -6.05
C GLY A 142 -14.58 6.85 -6.02
N GLN A 143 -15.07 6.00 -6.92
CA GLN A 143 -16.46 5.52 -6.92
C GLN A 143 -16.65 4.34 -5.96
N SER A 144 -17.92 4.04 -5.64
CA SER A 144 -18.28 2.93 -4.77
C SER A 144 -17.89 1.59 -5.40
N GLY A 145 -17.13 0.77 -4.66
CA GLY A 145 -16.77 -0.57 -5.14
C GLY A 145 -18.00 -1.45 -5.37
N ALA A 146 -19.08 -1.25 -4.59
CA ALA A 146 -20.34 -1.96 -4.77
C ALA A 146 -20.99 -1.62 -6.12
N GLU A 147 -21.07 -0.35 -6.47
CA GLU A 147 -21.64 0.12 -7.75
C GLU A 147 -20.79 -0.28 -8.95
N LEU A 148 -19.48 -0.43 -8.78
CA LEU A 148 -18.59 -0.91 -9.84
C LEU A 148 -18.69 -2.42 -10.00
N ALA A 149 -18.83 -3.17 -8.90
CA ALA A 149 -18.93 -4.63 -8.95
C ALA A 149 -20.18 -5.10 -9.70
N THR A 150 -21.30 -4.36 -9.65
CA THR A 150 -22.52 -4.71 -10.40
C THR A 150 -22.37 -4.60 -11.91
N LYS A 151 -21.36 -3.88 -12.40
CA LYS A 151 -21.07 -3.76 -13.83
C LYS A 151 -20.21 -4.92 -14.35
N TRP A 152 -19.60 -5.68 -13.45
CA TRP A 152 -18.79 -6.85 -13.80
C TRP A 152 -19.68 -8.09 -13.95
N PHE A 153 -20.19 -8.31 -15.16
CA PHE A 153 -21.00 -9.48 -15.51
C PHE A 153 -20.13 -10.68 -15.89
N ASP A 154 -20.54 -11.88 -15.45
CA ASP A 154 -20.27 -13.25 -15.93
C ASP A 154 -19.00 -13.51 -16.76
N GLY A 155 -17.86 -12.93 -16.36
CA GLY A 155 -16.56 -13.23 -16.94
C GLY A 155 -16.02 -14.57 -16.43
N ALA A 156 -15.29 -15.29 -17.27
CA ALA A 156 -14.63 -16.54 -16.88
C ALA A 156 -13.63 -16.38 -15.71
N VAL A 157 -13.15 -15.15 -15.49
CA VAL A 157 -12.24 -14.80 -14.40
C VAL A 157 -12.98 -13.92 -13.37
N PRO A 158 -13.26 -14.43 -12.16
CA PRO A 158 -13.85 -13.64 -11.09
C PRO A 158 -12.99 -12.44 -10.72
N ARG A 159 -13.63 -11.27 -10.59
CA ARG A 159 -12.99 -10.03 -10.17
C ARG A 159 -13.56 -9.51 -8.85
N VAL A 160 -12.66 -9.00 -8.02
CA VAL A 160 -12.95 -8.54 -6.67
C VAL A 160 -12.44 -7.12 -6.51
N ILE A 161 -13.27 -6.21 -6.05
CA ILE A 161 -12.90 -4.81 -5.82
C ILE A 161 -12.74 -4.60 -4.33
N LEU A 162 -11.54 -4.19 -3.89
CA LEU A 162 -11.30 -3.86 -2.49
C LEU A 162 -12.15 -2.64 -2.09
N SER A 163 -12.78 -2.73 -0.91
CA SER A 163 -13.58 -1.61 -0.40
C SER A 163 -12.71 -0.40 -0.05
N GLY A 164 -13.24 0.81 -0.28
CA GLY A 164 -12.57 2.05 0.09
C GLY A 164 -12.59 2.33 1.60
N THR A 165 -13.36 1.57 2.37
CA THR A 165 -13.45 1.63 3.83
C THR A 165 -13.48 0.21 4.37
N ILE A 166 -13.25 0.07 5.66
CA ILE A 166 -13.72 -1.10 6.42
C ILE A 166 -14.72 -0.61 7.47
N GLY A 167 -15.46 -1.53 8.10
CA GLY A 167 -16.38 -1.15 9.18
C GLY A 167 -15.70 -0.29 10.27
N ILE A 168 -16.47 0.55 10.95
CA ILE A 168 -15.97 1.60 11.85
C ILE A 168 -14.96 1.07 12.87
N LYS A 169 -15.27 -0.08 13.48
CA LYS A 169 -14.38 -0.74 14.44
C LYS A 169 -13.03 -1.11 13.81
N GLY A 170 -13.05 -1.59 12.57
CA GLY A 170 -11.85 -1.90 11.79
C GLY A 170 -10.99 -0.67 11.55
N GLU A 171 -11.59 0.44 11.11
CA GLU A 171 -10.90 1.71 10.87
C GLU A 171 -10.27 2.24 12.15
N ILE A 172 -11.01 2.27 13.26
CA ILE A 172 -10.49 2.72 14.57
C ILE A 172 -9.29 1.85 14.99
N THR A 173 -9.38 0.54 14.76
CA THR A 173 -8.29 -0.39 15.07
C THR A 173 -7.05 -0.10 14.22
N LEU A 174 -7.20 0.17 12.90
CA LEU A 174 -6.09 0.58 12.02
C LEU A 174 -5.44 1.86 12.54
N HIS A 175 -6.25 2.86 12.85
CA HIS A 175 -5.77 4.15 13.34
C HIS A 175 -4.98 4.00 14.64
N ASN A 176 -5.45 3.17 15.58
CA ASN A 176 -4.76 2.91 16.83
C ASN A 176 -3.43 2.18 16.64
N GLN A 177 -3.35 1.22 15.70
CA GLN A 177 -2.08 0.57 15.33
C GLN A 177 -1.07 1.58 14.78
N LEU A 178 -1.51 2.42 13.83
CA LEU A 178 -0.67 3.47 13.25
C LEU A 178 -0.25 4.53 14.29
N LYS A 179 -1.11 4.87 15.27
CA LYS A 179 -0.74 5.75 16.39
C LYS A 179 0.34 5.14 17.28
N LYS A 180 0.30 3.83 17.54
CA LYS A 180 1.34 3.13 18.30
C LYS A 180 2.68 3.19 17.54
N GLU A 181 2.67 2.93 16.23
CA GLU A 181 3.90 3.00 15.43
C GLU A 181 4.43 4.44 15.30
N ALA A 182 3.54 5.43 15.13
CA ALA A 182 3.90 6.84 15.17
C ALA A 182 4.59 7.24 16.49
N ALA A 183 4.09 6.73 17.63
CA ALA A 183 4.70 6.97 18.93
C ALA A 183 6.10 6.34 19.05
N ARG A 184 6.27 5.10 18.56
CA ARG A 184 7.57 4.42 18.50
C ARG A 184 8.58 5.19 17.66
N LEU A 185 8.23 5.56 16.42
CA LEU A 185 9.08 6.35 15.54
C LEU A 185 9.45 7.71 16.15
N ARG A 186 8.52 8.34 16.87
CA ARG A 186 8.78 9.59 17.60
C ARG A 186 9.73 9.40 18.77
N GLN A 187 9.65 8.28 19.48
CA GLN A 187 10.58 7.95 20.56
C GLN A 187 11.99 7.71 20.01
N LEU A 188 12.11 6.97 18.90
CA LEU A 188 13.39 6.79 18.18
C LEU A 188 13.96 8.15 17.75
N ALA A 189 13.13 9.02 17.15
CA ALA A 189 13.55 10.36 16.74
C ALA A 189 14.10 11.22 17.91
N ARG A 190 13.61 11.03 19.14
CA ARG A 190 14.08 11.76 20.31
C ARG A 190 15.46 11.29 20.79
N ARG A 191 15.78 10.02 20.57
CA ARG A 191 17.06 9.39 20.94
C ARG A 191 18.14 9.64 19.88
N GLU A 192 17.73 9.83 18.64
CA GLU A 192 18.63 10.10 17.52
C GLU A 192 19.33 11.47 17.65
N PRO A 193 20.64 11.57 17.36
CA PRO A 193 21.34 12.84 17.27
C PRO A 193 20.70 13.82 16.28
N LEU A 194 20.98 15.12 16.45
CA LEU A 194 20.52 16.13 15.49
C LEU A 194 21.14 15.86 14.11
N GLY A 195 20.28 15.66 13.11
CA GLY A 195 20.74 15.30 11.77
C GLY A 195 19.62 14.89 10.83
N LEU A 196 19.98 14.39 9.66
CA LEU A 196 19.03 13.90 8.66
C LEU A 196 18.20 12.73 9.21
N ALA A 197 18.84 11.75 9.86
CA ALA A 197 18.17 10.58 10.43
C ALA A 197 17.03 10.97 11.37
N ARG A 198 17.28 11.88 12.32
CA ARG A 198 16.24 12.41 13.22
C ARG A 198 15.10 13.11 12.48
N ARG A 199 15.39 13.87 11.42
CA ARG A 199 14.36 14.51 10.59
C ARG A 199 13.52 13.49 9.82
N VAL A 200 14.14 12.44 9.29
CA VAL A 200 13.43 11.34 8.62
C VAL A 200 12.54 10.59 9.62
N LEU A 201 13.05 10.21 10.80
CA LEU A 201 12.24 9.56 11.85
C LEU A 201 11.07 10.44 12.31
N THR A 202 11.32 11.73 12.52
CA THR A 202 10.27 12.70 12.89
C THR A 202 9.20 12.76 11.80
N ARG A 203 9.59 12.85 10.54
CA ARG A 203 8.65 12.88 9.41
C ARG A 203 7.90 11.56 9.25
N ALA A 204 8.59 10.42 9.38
CA ALA A 204 7.98 9.10 9.35
C ALA A 204 6.90 8.95 10.44
N SER A 205 7.15 9.48 11.65
CA SER A 205 6.14 9.48 12.73
C SER A 205 4.86 10.25 12.38
N GLU A 206 4.95 11.27 11.52
CA GLU A 206 3.80 12.05 11.06
C GLU A 206 3.09 11.37 9.90
N GLU A 207 3.87 10.80 8.98
CA GLU A 207 3.38 10.07 7.81
C GLU A 207 2.75 8.72 8.18
N ALA A 208 3.11 8.14 9.34
CA ALA A 208 2.41 7.00 9.92
C ALA A 208 0.90 7.25 10.11
N LEU A 209 0.50 8.49 10.35
CA LEU A 209 -0.92 8.88 10.48
C LEU A 209 -1.51 9.46 9.20
N SER A 210 -0.79 9.40 8.08
CA SER A 210 -1.29 9.88 6.78
C SER A 210 -2.39 8.99 6.23
N GLY A 211 -3.19 9.53 5.30
CA GLY A 211 -4.17 8.73 4.56
C GLY A 211 -3.53 7.59 3.77
N GLY A 212 -2.31 7.79 3.25
CA GLY A 212 -1.58 6.75 2.52
C GLY A 212 -1.23 5.53 3.40
N ALA A 213 -0.80 5.76 4.65
CA ALA A 213 -0.53 4.68 5.59
C ALA A 213 -1.80 3.91 5.97
N HIS A 214 -2.90 4.63 6.22
CA HIS A 214 -4.20 4.00 6.49
C HIS A 214 -4.71 3.17 5.31
N THR A 215 -4.68 3.72 4.09
CA THR A 215 -5.09 2.99 2.89
C THR A 215 -4.23 1.74 2.69
N THR A 216 -2.91 1.85 2.85
CA THR A 216 -1.99 0.70 2.71
C THR A 216 -2.27 -0.39 3.74
N LEU A 217 -2.43 -0.04 5.02
CA LEU A 217 -2.72 -1.00 6.07
C LEU A 217 -4.13 -1.59 5.95
N ARG A 218 -5.11 -0.81 5.47
CA ARG A 218 -6.45 -1.30 5.14
C ARG A 218 -6.41 -2.36 4.04
N MET A 219 -5.73 -2.06 2.94
CA MET A 219 -5.56 -3.00 1.83
C MET A 219 -4.90 -4.29 2.32
N SER A 220 -3.85 -4.19 3.15
CA SER A 220 -3.22 -5.38 3.76
C SER A 220 -4.22 -6.26 4.50
N ARG A 221 -5.12 -5.68 5.32
CA ARG A 221 -6.16 -6.46 6.02
C ARG A 221 -7.20 -7.08 5.11
N GLN A 222 -7.62 -6.36 4.06
CA GLN A 222 -8.60 -6.88 3.11
C GLN A 222 -8.01 -8.03 2.30
N ILE A 223 -6.75 -7.90 1.89
CA ILE A 223 -5.99 -8.92 1.19
C ILE A 223 -5.74 -10.13 2.09
N ASP A 224 -5.36 -9.94 3.35
CA ASP A 224 -5.20 -11.04 4.32
C ASP A 224 -6.49 -11.86 4.49
N ALA A 225 -7.64 -11.19 4.62
CA ALA A 225 -8.94 -11.85 4.69
C ALA A 225 -9.31 -12.58 3.39
N LEU A 226 -8.99 -12.01 2.22
CA LEU A 226 -9.17 -12.68 0.92
C LEU A 226 -8.27 -13.91 0.81
N LEU A 227 -7.00 -13.81 1.19
CA LEU A 227 -6.03 -14.90 1.09
C LEU A 227 -6.37 -16.04 2.04
N THR A 228 -6.87 -15.73 3.23
CA THR A 228 -7.40 -16.72 4.17
C THR A 228 -8.57 -17.50 3.58
N LYS A 229 -9.44 -16.84 2.79
CA LYS A 229 -10.60 -17.47 2.13
C LYS A 229 -10.22 -18.24 0.85
N LEU A 230 -9.38 -17.67 0.01
CA LEU A 230 -9.07 -18.20 -1.33
C LEU A 230 -7.93 -19.23 -1.34
N GLN A 231 -7.05 -19.17 -0.34
CA GLN A 231 -5.87 -20.02 -0.17
C GLN A 231 -5.09 -20.23 -1.48
N PRO A 232 -4.65 -19.15 -2.17
CA PRO A 232 -3.98 -19.29 -3.45
C PRO A 232 -2.60 -19.92 -3.30
N LYS A 233 -2.21 -20.69 -4.32
CA LYS A 233 -0.84 -21.23 -4.44
C LYS A 233 0.15 -20.18 -4.89
N VAL A 234 -0.30 -19.26 -5.75
CA VAL A 234 0.50 -18.19 -6.34
C VAL A 234 -0.21 -16.86 -6.18
N ILE A 235 0.53 -15.82 -5.79
CA ILE A 235 0.08 -14.43 -5.87
C ILE A 235 0.97 -13.68 -6.86
N VAL A 236 0.38 -12.93 -7.78
CA VAL A 236 1.10 -12.13 -8.77
C VAL A 236 0.69 -10.67 -8.62
N GLY A 237 1.66 -9.77 -8.54
CA GLY A 237 1.42 -8.32 -8.49
C GLY A 237 2.43 -7.55 -9.33
N THR A 238 2.19 -6.25 -9.50
CA THR A 238 3.21 -5.33 -10.01
C THR A 238 4.28 -5.08 -8.95
N HIS A 239 5.48 -4.70 -9.40
CA HIS A 239 6.57 -4.31 -8.49
C HIS A 239 7.32 -3.07 -8.97
N GLU A 240 7.11 -1.96 -8.26
CA GLU A 240 7.94 -0.76 -8.35
C GLU A 240 8.60 -0.38 -7.02
N GLY A 241 8.31 -1.15 -5.96
CA GLY A 241 8.78 -0.94 -4.60
C GLY A 241 7.82 -0.13 -3.73
N HIS A 242 6.54 -0.05 -4.07
CA HIS A 242 5.54 0.68 -3.27
C HIS A 242 5.21 -0.05 -1.96
N ALA A 243 4.78 0.69 -0.94
CA ALA A 243 4.43 0.11 0.36
C ALA A 243 3.32 -0.96 0.28
N TRP A 244 2.35 -0.77 -0.60
CA TRP A 244 1.23 -1.70 -0.75
C TRP A 244 1.70 -3.09 -1.24
N GLU A 245 2.64 -3.14 -2.17
CA GLU A 245 3.20 -4.40 -2.70
C GLU A 245 3.83 -5.21 -1.56
N ARG A 246 4.61 -4.52 -0.72
CA ARG A 246 5.31 -5.10 0.42
C ARG A 246 4.32 -5.72 1.43
N VAL A 247 3.26 -5.00 1.78
CA VAL A 247 2.28 -5.49 2.76
C VAL A 247 1.36 -6.56 2.19
N VAL A 248 1.16 -6.60 0.87
CA VAL A 248 0.44 -7.68 0.18
C VAL A 248 1.21 -8.99 0.28
N PHE A 249 2.52 -8.99 -0.02
CA PHE A 249 3.35 -10.20 0.13
C PHE A 249 3.45 -10.67 1.57
N ALA A 250 3.53 -9.74 2.52
CA ALA A 250 3.54 -10.07 3.94
C ALA A 250 2.21 -10.68 4.41
N ALA A 251 1.08 -10.14 3.95
CA ALA A 251 -0.23 -10.73 4.21
C ALA A 251 -0.33 -12.15 3.62
N ALA A 252 0.15 -12.34 2.39
CA ALA A 252 0.13 -13.64 1.73
C ALA A 252 0.92 -14.70 2.49
N ARG A 253 2.16 -14.41 2.86
CA ARG A 253 2.99 -15.36 3.61
C ARG A 253 2.51 -15.57 5.05
N SER A 254 1.80 -14.59 5.62
CA SER A 254 1.16 -14.73 6.93
C SER A 254 -0.03 -15.70 6.87
N ALA A 255 -0.88 -15.58 5.84
CA ALA A 255 -2.04 -16.45 5.64
C ALA A 255 -1.63 -17.86 5.17
N HIS A 256 -0.63 -17.95 4.29
CA HIS A 256 -0.15 -19.21 3.72
C HIS A 256 1.36 -19.17 3.48
N PRO A 257 2.19 -19.71 4.40
CA PRO A 257 3.65 -19.61 4.31
C PRO A 257 4.29 -20.17 3.03
N SER A 258 3.65 -21.14 2.39
CA SER A 258 4.09 -21.78 1.14
C SER A 258 3.63 -21.07 -0.13
N VAL A 259 2.90 -19.95 -0.04
CA VAL A 259 2.47 -19.19 -1.22
C VAL A 259 3.68 -18.70 -2.01
N LEU A 260 3.66 -18.90 -3.32
CA LEU A 260 4.64 -18.32 -4.23
C LEU A 260 4.23 -16.89 -4.54
N CYS A 261 5.03 -15.91 -4.08
CA CYS A 261 4.86 -14.52 -4.46
C CYS A 261 5.66 -14.24 -5.73
N ILE A 262 4.98 -13.82 -6.79
CA ILE A 262 5.58 -13.40 -8.04
C ILE A 262 5.29 -11.93 -8.22
N SER A 263 6.24 -11.22 -8.79
CA SER A 263 5.98 -9.86 -9.20
C SER A 263 6.67 -9.54 -10.51
N TYR A 264 6.08 -8.65 -11.29
CA TYR A 264 6.68 -8.17 -12.52
C TYR A 264 6.77 -6.65 -12.51
N GLN A 265 7.80 -6.17 -13.19
CA GLN A 265 8.02 -4.75 -13.35
C GLN A 265 7.30 -4.26 -14.61
N HIS A 266 6.32 -3.37 -14.44
CA HIS A 266 5.60 -2.77 -15.56
C HIS A 266 6.28 -1.51 -16.12
N ALA A 267 6.91 -0.70 -15.28
CA ALA A 267 7.55 0.56 -15.70
C ALA A 267 9.06 0.39 -16.01
N ALA A 268 9.62 1.24 -16.87
CA ALA A 268 11.05 1.25 -17.16
C ALA A 268 11.93 1.46 -15.90
N VAL A 269 13.08 0.77 -15.85
CA VAL A 269 14.08 0.96 -14.78
C VAL A 269 14.92 2.20 -15.05
N PHE A 270 15.00 3.10 -14.07
CA PHE A 270 15.90 4.27 -14.13
C PHE A 270 17.13 4.11 -13.22
N ARG A 271 18.19 4.87 -13.52
CA ARG A 271 19.48 4.82 -12.81
C ARG A 271 19.35 4.99 -11.28
N LEU A 272 18.53 5.93 -10.80
CA LEU A 272 18.25 6.10 -9.37
C LEU A 272 16.82 5.67 -9.02
N GLN A 273 16.36 4.56 -9.59
CA GLN A 273 15.24 3.81 -9.02
C GLN A 273 15.72 3.04 -7.80
N HIS A 274 15.09 3.30 -6.64
CA HIS A 274 15.57 2.84 -5.35
C HIS A 274 14.71 1.72 -4.77
N ALA A 275 13.42 1.98 -4.52
CA ALA A 275 12.57 1.05 -3.75
C ALA A 275 12.39 -0.34 -4.40
N ILE A 276 12.44 -0.46 -5.72
CA ILE A 276 12.35 -1.75 -6.44
C ILE A 276 13.60 -2.63 -6.20
N ARG A 277 14.78 -2.01 -6.02
CA ARG A 277 16.06 -2.71 -5.85
C ARG A 277 16.33 -3.09 -4.38
N ARG A 278 15.52 -2.55 -3.47
CA ARG A 278 15.69 -2.74 -2.03
C ARG A 278 15.03 -4.03 -1.58
N CYS A 279 15.80 -4.91 -0.96
CA CYS A 279 15.27 -6.07 -0.24
C CYS A 279 14.92 -5.66 1.20
N LEU A 280 13.68 -5.87 1.63
CA LEU A 280 13.29 -5.81 3.04
C LEU A 280 13.43 -7.19 3.68
N ALA A 281 12.90 -7.40 4.89
CA ALA A 281 12.81 -8.75 5.44
C ALA A 281 12.08 -9.70 4.46
N PRO A 282 12.45 -10.99 4.37
CA PRO A 282 12.00 -11.90 3.30
C PRO A 282 10.50 -11.90 3.05
N LYS A 283 9.69 -11.78 4.13
CA LYS A 283 8.22 -11.77 4.03
C LYS A 283 7.62 -10.62 3.21
N TYR A 284 8.36 -9.52 3.01
CA TYR A 284 7.91 -8.33 2.28
C TYR A 284 8.37 -8.30 0.82
N ASN A 285 9.14 -9.30 0.40
CA ASN A 285 9.64 -9.38 -0.96
C ASN A 285 8.82 -10.42 -1.74
N PRO A 286 8.66 -10.23 -3.07
CA PRO A 286 8.21 -11.30 -3.94
C PRO A 286 9.14 -12.52 -3.77
#